data_AF-A0A8X8KEJ1-F1
#
_entry.id   AF-A0A8X8KEJ1-F1
#
_cell.length_a   1.000
_cell.length_b   1.000
_cell.length_c   1.000
_cell.angle_alpha   90.00
_cell.angle_beta   90.00
_cell.angle_gamma   90.00
#
_symmetry.space_group_name_H-M   'P 1'
#
loop_
_entity.id
_entity.type
_entity.pdbx_description
1 polymer ?
#
loop_
_entity_poly.entity_id
_entity_poly.type
_entity_poly.pdbx_seq_one_letter_code
_entity_poly.pdbx_strand_id
1 'polypeptide(L)' 'MTLTYSEALDGTNLPPLNSFVVTADGQVVAVTGVTVNGSTVVLSLGTAVTTGQTVTVGYTDP' A
#
# COMPACT_ATOMS: atom_id res chain seq x y z
N MET A 1 -4.25 2.91 -4.39
CA MET A 1 -3.78 1.60 -4.90
C MET A 1 -4.43 0.50 -4.08
N THR A 2 -4.83 -0.62 -4.71
CA THR A 2 -5.50 -1.72 -4.02
C THR A 2 -4.67 -2.99 -4.14
N LEU A 3 -4.35 -3.60 -3.00
CA LEU A 3 -3.69 -4.89 -2.86
C LEU A 3 -4.73 -5.92 -2.44
N THR A 4 -4.83 -7.04 -3.16
CA THR A 4 -5.80 -8.10 -2.87
C THR A 4 -5.06 -9.32 -2.33
N TYR A 5 -5.50 -9.80 -1.18
CA TYR A 5 -4.92 -10.94 -0.48
C TYR A 5 -5.83 -12.17 -0.60
N SER A 6 -5.26 -13.34 -0.34
CA SER A 6 -5.97 -14.63 -0.43
C SER A 6 -6.95 -14.88 0.71
N GLU A 7 -6.89 -14.08 1.78
CA GLU A 7 -7.71 -14.24 2.97
C GLU A 7 -8.15 -12.89 3.55
N ALA A 8 -9.13 -12.94 4.46
CA ALA A 8 -9.55 -11.76 5.20
C ALA A 8 -8.43 -11.28 6.13
N LEU A 9 -8.25 -9.96 6.18
CA LEU A 9 -7.23 -9.30 6.99
C LEU A 9 -7.86 -8.67 8.23
N ASP A 10 -7.02 -8.39 9.22
CA ASP A 10 -7.43 -7.63 10.41
C ASP A 10 -7.61 -6.15 10.07
N GLY A 11 -8.87 -5.71 10.03
CA GLY A 11 -9.22 -4.31 9.80
C GLY A 11 -9.14 -3.41 11.03
N THR A 12 -8.93 -3.99 12.22
CA THR A 12 -8.86 -3.26 13.49
C THR A 12 -7.43 -2.94 13.88
N ASN A 13 -6.49 -3.84 13.59
CA ASN A 13 -5.06 -3.66 13.86
C ASN A 13 -4.30 -3.34 12.57
N LEU A 14 -4.46 -2.10 12.10
CA LEU A 14 -3.80 -1.65 10.87
C LEU A 14 -2.28 -1.47 11.09
N PRO A 15 -1.44 -1.88 10.13
CA PRO A 15 -0.02 -1.57 10.15
C PRO A 15 0.21 -0.04 10.02
N PRO A 16 1.29 0.49 10.62
CA PRO A 16 1.63 1.90 10.49
C PRO A 16 2.03 2.23 9.03
N LEU A 17 1.90 3.49 8.64
CA LEU A 17 2.12 3.91 7.25
C LEU A 17 3.54 3.60 6.74
N ASN A 18 4.54 3.65 7.63
CA ASN A 18 5.94 3.36 7.30
C ASN A 18 6.25 1.86 7.16
N SER A 19 5.31 0.97 7.45
CA SER A 19 5.43 -0.45 7.10
C SER A 19 5.33 -0.67 5.59
N PHE A 20 4.78 0.28 4.83
CA PHE A 20 4.73 0.22 3.38
C PHE A 20 5.75 1.17 2.75
N VAL A 21 6.55 0.65 1.83
CA VAL A 21 7.42 1.43 0.95
C VAL A 21 6.92 1.25 -0.47
N VAL A 22 6.40 2.32 -1.08
CA VAL A 22 5.92 2.30 -2.46
C VAL A 22 6.90 3.08 -3.33
N THR A 23 7.32 2.49 -4.45
CA THR A 23 8.05 3.19 -5.49
C THR A 23 7.34 3.08 -6.82
N ALA A 24 7.44 4.12 -7.65
CA ALA A 24 6.96 4.14 -9.03
C ALA A 24 8.12 4.59 -9.93
N ASP A 25 8.52 3.75 -10.89
CA ASP A 25 9.73 3.91 -11.71
C ASP A 25 10.99 4.24 -10.89
N GLY A 26 11.11 3.62 -9.71
CA GLY A 26 12.23 3.81 -8.80
C GLY A 26 12.17 5.06 -7.93
N GLN A 27 11.16 5.92 -8.08
CA GLN A 27 10.94 7.09 -7.22
C GLN A 27 10.02 6.74 -6.04
N VAL A 28 10.36 7.18 -4.83
CA VAL A 28 9.54 6.93 -3.64
C VAL A 28 8.25 7.73 -3.72
N VAL A 29 7.13 7.03 -3.51
CA VAL A 29 5.79 7.62 -3.40
C VAL A 29 5.35 7.53 -1.96
N ALA A 30 5.07 8.68 -1.34
CA ALA A 30 4.63 8.74 0.04
C ALA A 30 3.27 8.03 0.21
N VAL A 31 3.17 7.14 1.20
CA VAL A 31 1.91 6.52 1.61
C VAL A 31 1.26 7.43 2.66
N THR A 32 0.04 7.89 2.39
CA THR A 32 -0.69 8.84 3.25
C THR A 32 -1.85 8.20 4.01
N GLY A 33 -2.18 6.95 3.69
CA GLY A 33 -3.26 6.23 4.35
C GLY A 33 -3.24 4.76 4.02
N VAL A 34 -3.69 3.95 4.99
CA VAL A 34 -3.89 2.50 4.86
C VAL A 34 -5.30 2.22 5.35
N THR A 35 -6.06 1.46 4.57
CA THR A 35 -7.36 0.93 4.99
C THR A 35 -7.45 -0.53 4.61
N VAL A 36 -8.00 -1.35 5.50
CA VAL A 36 -8.29 -2.75 5.23
C VAL A 36 -9.80 -2.90 5.04
N ASN A 37 -10.19 -3.61 3.99
CA ASN A 37 -11.59 -3.98 3.73
C ASN A 37 -11.65 -5.44 3.31
N GLY A 38 -12.05 -6.32 4.24
CA GLY A 38 -12.07 -7.77 4.03
C GLY A 38 -10.66 -8.28 3.70
N SER A 39 -10.47 -8.77 2.49
CA SER A 39 -9.18 -9.27 1.97
C SER A 39 -8.38 -8.23 1.18
N THR A 40 -8.75 -6.95 1.24
CA THR A 40 -8.08 -5.90 0.48
C THR A 40 -7.42 -4.86 1.38
N VAL A 41 -6.21 -4.44 1.00
CA VAL A 41 -5.55 -3.25 1.56
C VAL A 41 -5.61 -2.14 0.51
N VAL A 42 -6.17 -1.00 0.89
CA VAL A 42 -6.20 0.21 0.06
C VAL A 42 -5.16 1.18 0.60
N LEU A 43 -4.13 1.45 -0.21
CA LEU A 43 -3.11 2.45 0.06
C LEU A 43 -3.49 3.77 -0.62
N SER A 44 -3.55 4.83 0.18
CA SER A 44 -3.61 6.21 -0.32
C SER A 44 -2.19 6.72 -0.56
N LEU A 45 -1.95 7.29 -1.74
CA LEU A 45 -0.64 7.77 -2.16
C LEU A 45 -0.66 9.29 -2.25
N GLY A 46 0.42 9.93 -1.83
CA GLY A 46 0.56 11.40 -1.87
C GLY A 46 0.68 11.94 -3.30
N THR A 47 1.13 11.12 -4.24
CA THR A 47 1.15 11.43 -5.67
C THR A 47 0.44 10.34 -6.46
N ALA A 48 -0.23 10.74 -7.53
CA ALA A 48 -0.89 9.80 -8.42
C ALA A 48 0.17 9.02 -9.21
N VAL A 49 0.08 7.69 -9.17
CA VAL A 49 0.83 6.81 -10.08
C VAL A 49 0.10 6.76 -11.41
N THR A 50 0.81 6.99 -12.51
CA THR A 50 0.24 6.95 -13.86
C THR A 50 0.40 5.57 -14.49
N THR A 51 -0.48 5.23 -15.41
CA THR A 51 -0.39 4.00 -16.20
C THR A 51 0.95 3.93 -16.93
N GLY A 52 1.59 2.76 -16.92
CA GLY A 52 2.89 2.52 -17.54
C GLY A 52 4.08 2.61 -16.59
N GLN A 53 3.91 3.18 -15.39
CA GLN A 53 4.96 3.15 -14.36
C GLN A 53 5.07 1.76 -13.74
N THR A 54 6.29 1.30 -13.50
CA THR A 54 6.56 0.08 -12.75
C THR A 54 6.44 0.38 -11.26
N VAL A 55 5.47 -0.24 -10.59
CA VAL A 55 5.23 -0.04 -9.16
C VAL A 55 5.86 -1.18 -8.37
N THR A 56 6.67 -0.86 -7.37
CA THR A 56 7.15 -1.82 -6.37
C THR A 56 6.56 -1.46 -5.02
N VAL A 57 6.06 -2.47 -4.30
CA VAL A 57 5.54 -2.33 -2.94
C VAL A 57 6.34 -3.24 -2.03
N GLY A 58 7.09 -2.64 -1.11
CA GLY A 58 7.72 -3.33 0.01
C GLY A 58 6.82 -3.26 1.24
N TYR A 59 6.79 -4.34 2.00
CA TYR A 59 6.14 -4.41 3.30
C TYR A 59 7.14 -4.89 4.36
N THR A 60 7.15 -4.25 5.52
CA THR A 60 7.94 -4.68 6.68
C THR A 60 7.02 -4.77 7.90
N ASP A 61 7.00 -5.97 8.48
CA ASP A 61 6.28 -6.24 9.73
C ASP A 61 7.08 -5.63 10.90
N PRO A 62 6.46 -4.80 11.76
CA PRO A 62 7.15 -4.12 12.86
C PRO A 62 7.55 -5.04 14.03
#